data_AF-A0A7C2BZQ1-F1
#
_entry.id   AF-A0A7C2BZQ1-F1
#
_cell.length_a   1.000
_cell.length_b   1.000
_cell.length_c   1.000
_cell.angle_alpha   90.00
_cell.angle_beta   90.00
_cell.angle_gamma   90.00
#
_symmetry.space_group_name_H-M   'P 1'
#
loop_
_entity.id
_entity.type
_entity.pdbx_description
1 polymer ?
#
loop_
_entity_poly.entity_id
_entity_poly.type
_entity_poly.pdbx_seq_one_letter_code
_entity_poly.pdbx_strand_id
1 'polypeptide(L)'
;MDGRTLEEVQEEVFKAHGVLVPRKELEDLAKALEEAGLLLTERVEARLREEEERLKGERPMRLAGLSYPQGEKEARAYLEAFRASFPGEGMGAEVLLLPHLEPARAPEVYGAALAALERTPEPERIYLVGVAHRPLREKAAALPVPFHTPFGPAEPDLPALQALDAPLPFELFNTPLAFRE
;
A
#
# COMPACT_ATOMS: atom_id res chain seq x y z
N MET A 1 -5.45 -22.81 -4.53
CA MET A 1 -5.83 -24.23 -4.64
C MET A 1 -6.68 -24.52 -3.43
N ASP A 2 -7.98 -24.76 -3.59
CA ASP A 2 -8.91 -25.06 -2.48
C ASP A 2 -8.60 -26.45 -1.90
N GLY A 3 -7.38 -26.64 -1.36
CA GLY A 3 -6.87 -27.93 -0.92
C GLY A 3 -6.53 -28.93 -2.04
N ARG A 4 -6.57 -28.53 -3.32
CA ARG A 4 -6.32 -29.43 -4.46
C ARG A 4 -4.87 -29.86 -4.58
N THR A 5 -4.64 -31.10 -4.99
CA THR A 5 -3.30 -31.62 -5.30
C THR A 5 -2.83 -31.20 -6.69
N LEU A 6 -1.54 -31.35 -6.98
CA LEU A 6 -1.00 -31.07 -8.32
C LEU A 6 -1.57 -32.04 -9.37
N GLU A 7 -1.85 -33.28 -8.99
CA GLU A 7 -2.50 -34.27 -9.85
C GLU A 7 -3.92 -33.81 -10.23
N GLU A 8 -4.70 -33.33 -9.27
CA GLU A 8 -6.06 -32.82 -9.53
C GLU A 8 -6.04 -31.58 -10.43
N VAL A 9 -5.08 -30.68 -10.23
CA VAL A 9 -4.89 -29.51 -11.09
C VAL A 9 -4.48 -29.92 -12.50
N GLN A 10 -3.58 -30.90 -12.64
CA GLN A 10 -3.17 -31.43 -13.94
C GLN A 10 -4.34 -32.06 -14.71
N GLU A 11 -5.16 -32.86 -14.02
CA GLU A 11 -6.37 -33.44 -14.60
C GLU A 11 -7.37 -32.38 -15.06
N GLU A 12 -7.57 -31.33 -14.28
CA GLU A 12 -8.52 -30.27 -14.61
C GLU A 12 -8.05 -29.45 -15.81
N VAL A 13 -6.76 -29.10 -15.87
CA VAL A 13 -6.17 -28.43 -17.03
C VAL A 13 -6.32 -29.29 -18.29
N PHE A 14 -6.08 -30.61 -18.18
CA PHE A 14 -6.28 -31.53 -19.29
C PHE A 14 -7.76 -31.61 -19.72
N LYS A 15 -8.70 -31.70 -18.78
CA LYS A 15 -10.15 -31.73 -19.08
C LYS A 15 -10.63 -30.43 -19.73
N ALA A 16 -10.10 -29.28 -19.31
CA ALA A 16 -10.51 -27.97 -19.81
C ALA A 16 -9.88 -27.60 -21.16
N HIS A 17 -8.63 -28.00 -21.39
CA HIS A 17 -7.83 -27.50 -22.51
C HIS A 17 -7.29 -28.59 -23.44
N GLY A 18 -7.44 -29.88 -23.11
CA GLY A 18 -6.89 -31.00 -23.88
C GLY A 18 -5.36 -31.10 -23.85
N VAL A 19 -4.70 -30.31 -23.00
CA VAL A 19 -3.24 -30.22 -22.89
C VAL A 19 -2.80 -30.90 -21.59
N LEU A 20 -1.90 -31.88 -21.71
CA LEU A 20 -1.26 -32.50 -20.56
C LEU A 20 0.00 -31.69 -20.20
N VAL A 21 -0.11 -30.82 -19.19
CA VAL A 21 1.02 -30.05 -18.68
C VAL A 21 1.97 -30.97 -17.91
N PRO A 22 3.28 -31.00 -18.17
CA PRO A 22 4.22 -31.82 -17.41
C PRO A 22 4.17 -31.50 -15.91
N ARG A 23 4.21 -32.55 -15.07
CA ARG A 23 4.18 -32.39 -13.60
C ARG A 23 5.22 -31.40 -13.08
N LYS A 24 6.44 -31.48 -13.62
CA LYS A 24 7.54 -30.59 -13.25
C LYS A 24 7.21 -29.11 -13.47
N GLU A 25 6.52 -28.76 -14.54
CA GLU A 25 6.13 -27.36 -14.80
C GLU A 25 5.10 -26.85 -13.79
N LEU A 26 4.18 -27.72 -13.35
CA LEU A 26 3.23 -27.40 -12.29
C LEU A 26 3.94 -27.23 -10.92
N GLU A 27 4.92 -28.08 -10.62
CA GLU A 27 5.75 -27.97 -9.41
C GLU A 27 6.56 -26.67 -9.40
N ASP A 28 7.22 -26.35 -10.53
CA ASP A 28 8.01 -25.13 -10.68
C ASP A 28 7.12 -23.88 -10.57
N LEU A 29 5.91 -23.90 -11.16
CA LEU A 29 4.93 -22.82 -11.01
C LEU A 29 4.45 -22.69 -9.56
N ALA A 30 4.08 -23.79 -8.91
CA ALA A 30 3.61 -23.76 -7.52
C ALA A 30 4.68 -23.20 -6.59
N LYS A 31 5.95 -23.59 -6.81
CA LYS A 31 7.11 -23.04 -6.09
C LYS A 31 7.27 -21.54 -6.34
N ALA A 32 7.20 -21.08 -7.60
CA ALA A 32 7.30 -19.66 -7.93
C ALA A 32 6.16 -18.84 -7.28
N LEU A 33 4.94 -19.38 -7.26
CA LEU A 33 3.79 -18.76 -6.60
C LEU A 33 3.97 -18.72 -5.07
N GLU A 34 4.50 -19.78 -4.44
CA GLU A 34 4.82 -19.78 -3.01
C GLU A 34 5.89 -18.71 -2.68
N GLU A 35 6.99 -18.70 -3.43
CA GLU A 35 8.09 -17.74 -3.26
C GLU A 35 7.58 -16.30 -3.37
N ALA A 36 6.73 -16.02 -4.37
CA ALA A 36 6.06 -14.74 -4.57
C ALA A 36 4.96 -14.44 -3.52
N GLY A 37 4.57 -15.41 -2.69
CA GLY A 37 3.50 -15.27 -1.68
C GLY A 37 2.09 -15.25 -2.27
N LEU A 38 1.93 -15.79 -3.47
CA LEU A 38 0.68 -15.92 -4.21
C LEU A 38 0.03 -17.30 -4.02
N LEU A 39 0.72 -18.24 -3.38
CA LEU A 39 0.17 -19.52 -2.94
C LEU A 39 0.18 -19.57 -1.41
N LEU A 40 -1.00 -19.68 -0.79
CA LEU A 40 -1.14 -19.72 0.67
C LEU A 40 -0.72 -21.10 1.19
N THR A 41 0.55 -21.25 1.50
CA THR A 41 1.13 -22.41 2.20
C THR A 41 1.45 -22.03 3.65
N GLU A 42 1.73 -23.01 4.51
CA GLU A 42 2.16 -22.76 5.90
C GLU A 42 3.38 -21.80 5.97
N ARG A 43 4.29 -21.91 5.00
CA ARG A 43 5.46 -21.05 4.89
C ARG A 43 5.08 -19.62 4.56
N VAL A 44 4.18 -19.43 3.59
CA VAL A 44 3.68 -18.10 3.22
C VAL A 44 2.91 -17.49 4.37
N GLU A 45 2.05 -18.26 5.05
CA GLU A 45 1.35 -17.81 6.25
C GLU A 45 2.30 -17.40 7.37
N ALA A 46 3.36 -18.17 7.63
CA ALA A 46 4.35 -17.82 8.64
C ALA A 46 5.03 -16.49 8.31
N ARG A 47 5.43 -16.28 7.05
CA ARG A 47 5.98 -15.00 6.58
C ARG A 47 4.97 -13.86 6.72
N LEU A 48 3.70 -14.09 6.39
CA LEU A 48 2.65 -13.08 6.54
C LEU A 48 2.45 -12.70 8.02
N ARG A 49 2.46 -13.66 8.94
CA ARG A 49 2.38 -13.39 10.39
C ARG A 49 3.57 -12.58 10.87
N GLU A 50 4.79 -12.92 10.46
CA GLU A 50 6.00 -12.16 10.81
C GLU A 50 5.92 -10.71 10.31
N GLU A 51 5.48 -10.51 9.07
CA GLU A 51 5.30 -9.18 8.49
C GLU A 51 4.20 -8.38 9.21
N GLU A 52 3.10 -9.02 9.59
CA GLU A 52 2.04 -8.42 10.39
C GLU A 52 2.56 -7.96 11.76
N GLU A 53 3.32 -8.81 12.45
CA GLU A 53 3.94 -8.43 13.73
C GLU A 53 4.93 -7.27 13.58
N ARG A 54 5.73 -7.24 12.51
CA ARG A 54 6.66 -6.11 12.27
C ARG A 54 5.89 -4.80 12.07
N LEU A 55 4.78 -4.84 11.35
CA LEU A 55 3.94 -3.67 11.09
C LEU A 55 3.24 -3.12 12.34
N LYS A 56 3.22 -3.85 13.47
CA LYS A 56 2.72 -3.33 14.75
C LYS A 56 3.67 -2.34 15.42
N GLY A 57 4.94 -2.29 15.00
CA GLY A 57 5.92 -1.33 15.53
C GLY A 57 6.01 -0.05 14.69
N GLU A 58 6.23 -0.21 13.39
CA GLU A 58 6.43 0.88 12.43
C GLU A 58 6.06 0.44 11.01
N ARG A 59 5.73 1.40 10.15
CA ARG A 59 5.56 1.15 8.71
C ARG A 59 6.76 1.71 7.93
N PRO A 60 7.59 0.86 7.31
CA PRO A 60 8.73 1.31 6.52
C PRO A 60 8.33 1.89 5.15
N MET A 61 9.22 2.68 4.55
CA MET A 61 9.07 3.20 3.18
C MET A 61 9.37 2.15 2.10
N ARG A 62 8.47 1.21 1.83
CA ARG A 62 8.77 0.11 0.87
C ARG A 62 8.97 0.56 -0.56
N LEU A 63 8.34 1.66 -0.96
CA LEU A 63 8.43 2.22 -2.30
C LEU A 63 9.53 3.27 -2.45
N ALA A 64 10.25 3.61 -1.37
CA ALA A 64 11.42 4.47 -1.45
C ALA A 64 12.53 3.80 -2.29
N GLY A 65 13.15 4.58 -3.18
CA GLY A 65 14.12 4.11 -4.16
C GLY A 65 13.50 3.46 -5.40
N LEU A 66 12.17 3.23 -5.42
CA LEU A 66 11.45 2.70 -6.57
C LEU A 66 10.54 3.76 -7.19
N SER A 67 9.59 4.29 -6.40
CA SER A 67 8.61 5.29 -6.84
C SER A 67 8.94 6.70 -6.40
N TYR A 68 9.67 6.85 -5.30
CA TYR A 68 10.11 8.17 -4.83
C TYR A 68 11.49 8.07 -4.16
N PRO A 69 12.24 9.18 -4.06
CA PRO A 69 13.57 9.12 -3.47
C PRO A 69 13.55 8.77 -1.98
N GLN A 70 14.58 8.04 -1.54
CA GLN A 70 14.72 7.62 -0.14
C GLN A 70 15.28 8.73 0.75
N GLY A 71 16.21 9.55 0.23
CA GLY A 71 16.88 10.60 0.98
C GLY A 71 16.08 11.90 1.03
N GLU A 72 16.18 12.62 2.15
CA GLU A 72 15.46 13.87 2.38
C GLU A 72 15.72 14.91 1.29
N LYS A 73 17.00 15.09 0.92
CA LYS A 73 17.42 16.09 -0.07
C LYS A 73 16.85 15.78 -1.45
N GLU A 74 16.94 14.52 -1.87
CA GLU A 74 16.42 14.07 -3.15
C GLU A 74 14.90 14.14 -3.18
N ALA A 75 14.22 13.81 -2.06
CA ALA A 75 12.78 13.93 -1.93
C ALA A 75 12.32 15.40 -2.03
N ARG A 76 13.06 16.34 -1.43
CA ARG A 76 12.78 17.78 -1.57
C ARG A 76 12.89 18.23 -3.02
N ALA A 77 13.98 17.90 -3.70
CA ALA A 77 14.17 18.23 -5.12
C ALA A 77 13.08 17.60 -6.02
N TYR A 78 12.63 16.39 -5.67
CA TYR A 78 11.54 15.70 -6.36
C TYR A 78 10.20 16.43 -6.22
N LEU A 79 9.86 16.92 -5.02
CA LEU A 79 8.67 17.76 -4.80
C LEU A 79 8.77 19.11 -5.52
N GLU A 80 9.94 19.78 -5.47
CA GLU A 80 10.19 21.04 -6.18
C GLU A 80 10.00 20.89 -7.70
N ALA A 81 10.45 19.77 -8.28
CA ALA A 81 10.26 19.48 -9.70
C ALA A 81 8.77 19.35 -10.06
N PHE A 82 7.96 18.68 -9.24
CA PHE A 82 6.51 18.62 -9.48
C PHE A 82 5.85 19.98 -9.31
N ARG A 83 6.20 20.72 -8.26
CA ARG A 83 5.68 22.07 -8.06
C ARG A 83 5.96 22.96 -9.28
N ALA A 84 7.15 22.85 -9.87
CA ALA A 84 7.54 23.59 -11.07
C ALA A 84 6.81 23.15 -12.35
N SER A 85 6.31 21.90 -12.41
CA SER A 85 5.52 21.42 -13.55
C SER A 85 4.13 22.06 -13.65
N PHE A 86 3.64 22.70 -12.58
CA PHE A 86 2.40 23.45 -12.57
C PHE A 86 2.68 24.96 -12.45
N PRO A 87 2.55 25.76 -13.53
CA PRO A 87 2.86 27.18 -13.51
C PRO A 87 1.78 28.06 -12.85
N GLY A 88 0.61 27.50 -12.53
CA GLY A 88 -0.49 28.24 -11.95
C GLY A 88 -0.29 28.56 -10.46
N GLU A 89 -1.09 29.51 -9.97
CA GLU A 89 -1.30 29.66 -8.53
C GLU A 89 -2.29 28.59 -8.05
N GLY A 90 -2.02 28.02 -6.88
CA GLY A 90 -2.99 27.12 -6.24
C GLY A 90 -4.12 27.91 -5.58
N MET A 91 -5.22 27.20 -5.33
CA MET A 91 -6.29 27.66 -4.45
C MET A 91 -6.19 26.85 -3.16
N GLY A 92 -6.17 27.53 -2.01
CA GLY A 92 -6.21 26.84 -0.72
C GLY A 92 -7.44 25.95 -0.64
N ALA A 93 -7.27 24.77 -0.05
CA ALA A 93 -8.31 23.75 0.01
C ALA A 93 -8.29 23.03 1.36
N GLU A 94 -9.48 22.81 1.92
CA GLU A 94 -9.68 21.95 3.10
C GLU A 94 -9.65 20.46 2.74
N VAL A 95 -9.93 20.12 1.48
CA VAL A 95 -9.96 18.75 0.96
C VAL A 95 -9.18 18.70 -0.35
N LEU A 96 -8.22 17.79 -0.42
CA LEU A 96 -7.46 17.48 -1.63
C LEU A 96 -7.76 16.05 -2.08
N LEU A 97 -8.18 15.91 -3.34
CA LEU A 97 -8.40 14.63 -4.01
C LEU A 97 -7.26 14.40 -4.99
N LEU A 98 -6.39 13.45 -4.68
CA LEU A 98 -5.18 13.18 -5.44
C LEU A 98 -5.15 11.74 -5.94
N PRO A 99 -4.63 11.50 -7.17
CA PRO A 99 -4.28 10.14 -7.56
C PRO A 99 -3.12 9.64 -6.69
N HIS A 100 -3.07 8.33 -6.46
CA HIS A 100 -1.90 7.65 -5.87
C HIS A 100 -1.12 6.87 -6.93
N LEU A 101 -1.15 7.35 -8.18
CA LEU A 101 -0.34 6.79 -9.25
C LEU A 101 1.13 7.18 -9.05
N GLU A 102 2.02 6.57 -9.83
CA GLU A 102 3.40 7.03 -9.92
C GLU A 102 3.44 8.53 -10.30
N PRO A 103 3.99 9.42 -9.45
CA PRO A 103 3.85 10.86 -9.66
C PRO A 103 4.40 11.36 -11.00
N ALA A 104 5.43 10.69 -11.53
CA ALA A 104 6.00 10.98 -12.85
C ALA A 104 5.00 10.80 -14.02
N ARG A 105 3.89 10.08 -13.83
CA ARG A 105 2.86 9.89 -14.86
C ARG A 105 1.90 11.07 -15.00
N ALA A 106 1.80 11.92 -13.97
CA ALA A 106 0.91 13.09 -13.96
C ALA A 106 1.52 14.26 -13.17
N PRO A 107 2.73 14.71 -13.53
CA PRO A 107 3.51 15.64 -12.71
C PRO A 107 2.75 16.94 -12.39
N GLU A 108 2.00 17.47 -13.37
CA GLU A 108 1.23 18.70 -13.24
C GLU A 108 0.11 18.61 -12.18
N VAL A 109 -0.47 17.42 -11.99
CA VAL A 109 -1.51 17.18 -10.96
C VAL A 109 -0.92 17.27 -9.56
N TYR A 110 0.25 16.65 -9.36
CA TYR A 110 0.98 16.78 -8.09
C TYR A 110 1.50 18.21 -7.88
N GLY A 111 1.92 18.88 -8.94
CA GLY A 111 2.30 20.30 -8.90
C GLY A 111 1.16 21.21 -8.46
N ALA A 112 -0.04 21.01 -9.00
CA ALA A 112 -1.24 21.74 -8.61
C ALA A 112 -1.61 21.49 -7.14
N ALA A 113 -1.45 20.25 -6.66
CA ALA A 113 -1.66 19.90 -5.25
C ALA A 113 -0.71 20.62 -4.31
N LEU A 114 0.58 20.66 -4.66
CA LEU A 114 1.60 21.39 -3.90
C LEU A 114 1.30 22.90 -3.90
N ALA A 115 0.90 23.46 -5.04
CA ALA A 115 0.49 24.86 -5.13
C ALA A 115 -0.74 25.17 -4.25
N ALA A 116 -1.69 24.24 -4.13
CA ALA A 116 -2.83 24.38 -3.24
C ALA A 116 -2.40 24.36 -1.76
N LEU A 117 -1.54 23.42 -1.37
CA LEU A 117 -1.00 23.32 -0.02
C LEU A 117 -0.22 24.58 0.41
N GLU A 118 0.52 25.23 -0.50
CA GLU A 118 1.20 26.52 -0.24
C GLU A 118 0.22 27.65 0.15
N ARG A 119 -1.06 27.54 -0.24
CA ARG A 119 -2.12 28.52 0.06
C ARG A 119 -3.03 28.07 1.20
N THR A 120 -2.97 26.80 1.59
CA THR A 120 -3.74 26.27 2.72
C THR A 120 -2.98 26.58 4.01
N PRO A 121 -3.64 27.18 5.03
CA PRO A 121 -3.05 27.30 6.36
C PRO A 121 -2.62 25.95 6.90
N GLU A 122 -1.54 25.90 7.67
CA GLU A 122 -1.06 24.65 8.26
C GLU A 122 -2.17 23.99 9.10
N PRO A 123 -2.61 22.77 8.75
CA PRO A 123 -3.69 22.12 9.48
C PRO A 123 -3.17 21.53 10.80
N GLU A 124 -3.99 21.59 11.84
CA GLU A 124 -3.69 20.89 13.11
C GLU A 124 -3.70 19.36 12.94
N ARG A 125 -4.42 18.85 11.92
CA ARG A 125 -4.57 17.42 11.64
C ARG A 125 -4.84 17.17 10.16
N ILE A 126 -4.24 16.12 9.62
CA ILE A 126 -4.49 15.63 8.27
C ILE A 126 -5.15 14.24 8.36
N TYR A 127 -6.29 14.07 7.69
CA TYR A 127 -6.90 12.77 7.45
C TYR A 127 -6.47 12.26 6.06
N LEU A 128 -5.61 11.24 6.02
CA LEU A 128 -5.20 10.60 4.77
C LEU A 128 -6.05 9.35 4.51
N VAL A 129 -6.94 9.42 3.53
CA VAL A 129 -7.83 8.31 3.16
C VAL A 129 -7.42 7.77 1.79
N GLY A 130 -7.00 6.50 1.76
CA GLY A 130 -6.64 5.79 0.55
C GLY A 130 -7.58 4.62 0.28
N VAL A 131 -7.60 4.16 -0.98
CA VAL A 131 -8.24 2.88 -1.32
C VAL A 131 -7.26 1.74 -1.11
N ALA A 132 -7.75 0.63 -0.55
CA ALA A 132 -6.95 -0.57 -0.36
C ALA A 132 -6.96 -1.41 -1.65
N HIS A 133 -5.77 -1.76 -2.15
CA HIS A 133 -5.60 -2.74 -3.24
C HIS A 133 -5.45 -4.18 -2.71
N ARG A 134 -5.34 -4.33 -1.39
CA ARG A 134 -5.34 -5.61 -0.68
C ARG A 134 -6.68 -5.84 0.00
N PRO A 135 -7.11 -7.10 0.16
CA PRO A 135 -8.31 -7.42 0.93
C PRO A 135 -8.25 -6.81 2.34
N LEU A 136 -9.36 -6.22 2.76
CA LEU A 136 -9.59 -5.80 4.13
C LEU A 136 -10.47 -6.84 4.83
N ARG A 137 -10.29 -7.04 6.13
CA ARG A 137 -11.23 -7.86 6.92
C ARG A 137 -12.61 -7.19 7.01
N GLU A 138 -12.63 -5.86 7.04
CA GLU A 138 -13.82 -5.04 7.21
C GLU A 138 -13.85 -3.87 6.21
N LYS A 139 -14.83 -2.97 6.34
CA LYS A 139 -15.04 -1.86 5.37
C LYS A 139 -13.91 -0.84 5.32
N ALA A 140 -13.14 -0.72 6.39
CA ALA A 140 -12.02 0.20 6.50
C ALA A 140 -10.97 -0.39 7.46
N ALA A 141 -9.74 0.10 7.35
CA ALA A 141 -8.68 -0.20 8.27
C ALA A 141 -7.80 1.05 8.50
N ALA A 142 -7.16 1.13 9.66
CA ALA A 142 -6.07 2.06 9.94
C ALA A 142 -4.89 1.31 10.56
N LEU A 143 -3.71 1.92 10.52
CA LEU A 143 -2.50 1.38 11.16
C LEU A 143 -1.99 2.40 12.19
N PRO A 144 -2.07 2.10 13.50
CA PRO A 144 -1.78 3.07 14.56
C PRO A 144 -0.29 3.09 14.93
N VAL A 145 0.59 3.20 13.92
CA VAL A 145 2.05 3.18 14.10
C VAL A 145 2.70 4.31 13.28
N PRO A 146 3.95 4.70 13.57
CA PRO A 146 4.68 5.68 12.77
C PRO A 146 4.90 5.21 11.32
N PHE A 147 4.67 6.11 10.36
CA PHE A 147 4.93 5.85 8.94
C PHE A 147 6.25 6.51 8.56
N HIS A 148 7.25 5.73 8.17
CA HIS A 148 8.53 6.31 7.77
C HIS A 148 8.35 7.12 6.49
N THR A 149 8.99 8.28 6.43
CA THR A 149 9.07 9.14 5.24
C THR A 149 10.50 9.63 5.06
N PRO A 150 10.87 10.18 3.88
CA PRO A 150 12.19 10.78 3.68
C PRO A 150 12.45 11.98 4.61
N PHE A 151 11.40 12.58 5.19
CA PHE A 151 11.45 13.74 6.07
C PHE A 151 11.37 13.39 7.56
N GLY A 152 11.46 12.09 7.89
CA GLY A 152 11.24 11.57 9.25
C GLY A 152 9.92 10.79 9.38
N PRO A 153 9.68 10.15 10.53
CA PRO A 153 8.43 9.42 10.75
C PRO A 153 7.24 10.39 10.83
N ALA A 154 6.17 10.06 10.09
CA ALA A 154 4.86 10.66 10.25
C ALA A 154 4.13 9.94 11.39
N GLU A 155 3.98 10.64 12.51
CA GLU A 155 3.35 10.10 13.71
C GLU A 155 1.82 10.08 13.57
N PRO A 156 1.15 8.96 13.91
CA PRO A 156 -0.30 8.89 13.89
C PRO A 156 -0.90 9.67 15.05
N ASP A 157 -2.00 10.36 14.80
CA ASP A 157 -2.83 10.94 15.87
C ASP A 157 -3.66 9.82 16.54
N LEU A 158 -3.07 9.17 17.56
CA LEU A 158 -3.71 8.06 18.26
C LEU A 158 -5.06 8.44 18.90
N PRO A 159 -5.20 9.59 19.60
CA PRO A 159 -6.50 10.03 20.10
C PRO A 159 -7.56 10.16 18.99
N ALA A 160 -7.20 10.72 17.83
CA ALA A 160 -8.13 10.83 16.71
C ALA A 160 -8.52 9.47 16.12
N LEU A 161 -7.56 8.55 15.98
CA LEU A 161 -7.83 7.20 15.51
C LEU A 161 -8.75 6.43 16.48
N GLN A 162 -8.54 6.57 17.79
CA GLN A 162 -9.41 5.99 18.80
C GLN A 162 -10.83 6.58 18.77
N ALA A 163 -10.95 7.89 18.54
CA ALA A 163 -12.25 8.54 18.37
C ALA A 163 -12.98 8.07 17.10
N LEU A 164 -12.25 7.73 16.03
CA LEU A 164 -12.81 7.15 14.81
C LEU A 164 -13.21 5.67 15.00
N ASP A 165 -12.44 4.91 15.77
CA ASP A 165 -12.69 3.50 16.07
C ASP A 165 -13.96 3.29 16.92
N ALA A 166 -14.13 4.12 17.97
CA ALA A 166 -15.21 3.97 18.95
C ALA A 166 -16.65 3.81 18.40
N PRO A 167 -17.10 4.55 17.36
CA PRO A 167 -18.43 4.38 16.80
C PRO A 167 -18.56 3.25 15.77
N LEU A 168 -17.47 2.61 15.35
CA LEU A 168 -17.51 1.60 14.29
C LEU A 168 -18.07 0.27 14.80
N PRO A 169 -18.82 -0.49 13.98
CA PRO A 169 -19.29 -1.82 14.34
C PRO A 169 -18.19 -2.89 14.26
N PHE A 170 -16.94 -2.50 14.02
CA PHE A 170 -15.76 -3.36 13.91
C PHE A 170 -14.52 -2.60 14.38
N GLU A 171 -13.47 -3.34 14.77
CA GLU A 171 -12.17 -2.78 15.15
C GLU A 171 -11.46 -2.18 13.93
N LEU A 172 -11.05 -0.92 13.98
CA LEU A 172 -10.40 -0.20 12.89
C LEU A 172 -8.98 -0.72 12.57
N PHE A 173 -8.29 -1.31 13.54
CA PHE A 173 -6.89 -1.75 13.40
C PHE A 173 -6.73 -3.21 12.98
N ASN A 174 -7.80 -3.81 12.46
CA ASN A 174 -7.92 -5.27 12.26
C ASN A 174 -7.13 -5.86 11.07
N THR A 175 -6.57 -5.04 10.17
CA THR A 175 -5.89 -5.51 8.94
C THR A 175 -4.54 -4.82 8.72
N PRO A 176 -3.50 -5.04 9.56
CA PRO A 176 -2.19 -4.41 9.37
C PRO A 176 -1.53 -4.75 8.03
N LEU A 177 -1.71 -5.98 7.53
CA LEU A 177 -1.13 -6.44 6.27
C LEU A 177 -1.59 -5.65 5.03
N ALA A 178 -2.69 -4.90 5.11
CA ALA A 178 -3.11 -4.01 4.03
C ALA A 178 -2.14 -2.82 3.82
N PHE A 179 -1.28 -2.54 4.81
CA PHE A 179 -0.33 -1.42 4.82
C PHE A 179 1.13 -1.84 4.56
N ARG A 180 1.35 -3.10 4.15
CA ARG A 180 2.69 -3.70 4.02
C ARG A 180 3.51 -3.20 2.83
N GLU A 181 2.86 -2.50 1.90
CA GLU A 181 3.44 -1.80 0.73
C GLU A 181 3.83 -0.37 1.09
#